data_AF-A0AAD5TDV2-F1
#
_entry.id   AF-A0AAD5TDV2-F1
#
_cell.length_a   1.000
_cell.length_b   1.000
_cell.length_c   1.000
_cell.angle_alpha   90.00
_cell.angle_beta   90.00
_cell.angle_gamma   90.00
#
_symmetry.space_group_name_H-M   'P 1'
#
loop_
_entity.id
_entity.type
_entity.pdbx_description
1 polymer ?
#
loop_
_entity_poly.entity_id
_entity_poly.type
_entity_poly.pdbx_seq_one_letter_code
_entity_poly.pdbx_strand_id
1 'polypeptide(L)'
;MPSDEIVDHNIFDQLLEMDEDDEDRGFSRDIVTNYFEQAETTFSSMDASLASKDLQALSRLGHFLKGSSAALGLTKVKSSCEKMQHYGNMKDEHGSGSLSEDEALKRIATLLKQTKTEYHEAEKYLKEFYGMP
;
A
#
# COMPACT_ATOMS: atom_id res chain seq x y z
N MET A 1 -7.04 20.07 4.26
CA MET A 1 -6.31 19.11 3.41
C MET A 1 -7.37 18.30 2.70
N PRO A 2 -7.31 18.08 1.37
CA PRO A 2 -8.30 17.20 0.77
C PRO A 2 -7.97 15.77 1.20
N SER A 3 -8.73 15.26 2.17
CA SER A 3 -8.71 13.86 2.63
C SER A 3 -8.83 12.86 1.48
N ASP A 4 -9.49 13.29 0.40
CA ASP A 4 -9.67 12.55 -0.86
C ASP A 4 -8.35 12.15 -1.55
N GLU A 5 -7.23 12.83 -1.25
CA GLU A 5 -5.92 12.42 -1.79
C GLU A 5 -5.29 11.25 -1.02
N ILE A 6 -5.75 10.97 0.20
CA ILE A 6 -5.20 9.93 1.08
C ILE A 6 -6.09 8.69 1.02
N VAL A 7 -7.40 8.88 1.12
CA VAL A 7 -8.41 7.80 1.12
C VAL A 7 -9.51 8.11 0.12
N ASP A 8 -9.81 7.15 -0.76
CA ASP A 8 -11.00 7.16 -1.59
C ASP A 8 -12.22 6.81 -0.74
N HIS A 9 -12.97 7.84 -0.36
CA HIS A 9 -14.16 7.69 0.48
C HIS A 9 -15.27 6.86 -0.17
N ASN A 10 -15.34 6.75 -1.51
CA ASN A 10 -16.35 5.86 -2.10
C ASN A 10 -16.09 4.38 -1.78
N ILE A 11 -14.83 4.01 -1.60
CA ILE A 11 -14.43 2.65 -1.22
C ILE A 11 -14.45 2.51 0.30
N PHE A 12 -13.91 3.50 1.00
CA PHE A 12 -13.83 3.44 2.46
C PHE A 12 -15.20 3.49 3.13
N ASP A 13 -16.14 4.28 2.60
CA ASP A 13 -17.51 4.33 3.14
C ASP A 13 -18.25 3.00 2.94
N GLN A 14 -17.97 2.24 1.86
CA GLN A 14 -18.51 0.88 1.70
C GLN A 14 -17.99 -0.09 2.76
N LEU A 15 -16.75 0.10 3.25
CA LEU A 15 -16.23 -0.66 4.38
C LEU A 15 -16.94 -0.26 5.68
N LEU A 16 -17.21 1.03 5.87
CA LEU A 16 -17.94 1.52 7.05
C LEU A 16 -19.40 1.05 7.06
N GLU A 17 -20.05 0.92 5.90
CA GLU A 17 -21.40 0.34 5.77
C GLU A 17 -21.48 -1.13 6.23
N MET A 18 -20.35 -1.81 6.42
CA MET A 18 -20.30 -3.17 6.96
C MET A 18 -20.29 -3.21 8.49
N ASP A 19 -20.11 -2.08 9.17
CA ASP A 19 -20.21 -2.01 10.62
C ASP A 19 -21.67 -2.18 11.07
N GLU A 20 -21.89 -2.91 12.17
CA GLU A 20 -23.23 -3.16 12.71
C GLU A 20 -23.84 -1.92 13.39
N ASP A 21 -22.99 -1.03 13.90
CA ASP A 21 -23.36 0.23 14.55
C ASP A 21 -22.33 1.31 14.21
N ASP A 22 -22.81 2.49 13.78
CA ASP A 22 -22.00 3.67 13.44
C ASP A 22 -21.13 4.15 14.62
N GLU A 23 -21.53 3.81 15.87
CA GLU A 23 -20.79 4.13 17.09
C GLU A 23 -19.69 3.10 17.41
N ASP A 24 -19.88 1.82 17.09
CA ASP A 24 -18.92 0.75 17.46
C ASP A 24 -17.79 0.62 16.44
N ARG A 25 -18.04 0.82 15.13
CA ARG A 25 -17.06 0.74 14.03
C ARG A 25 -16.04 -0.42 14.14
N GLY A 26 -16.41 -1.49 14.84
CA GLY A 26 -15.45 -2.48 15.33
C GLY A 26 -14.89 -3.30 14.19
N PHE A 27 -15.73 -3.62 13.20
CA PHE A 27 -15.33 -4.41 12.04
C PHE A 27 -14.34 -3.62 11.16
N SER A 28 -14.71 -2.40 10.76
CA SER A 28 -13.83 -1.58 9.91
C SER A 28 -12.52 -1.23 10.61
N ARG A 29 -12.55 -0.97 11.93
CA ARG A 29 -11.38 -0.75 12.77
C ARG A 29 -10.44 -1.96 12.80
N ASP A 30 -10.98 -3.16 12.92
CA ASP A 30 -10.19 -4.39 12.94
C ASP A 30 -9.53 -4.66 11.58
N ILE A 31 -10.25 -4.42 10.48
CA ILE A 31 -9.68 -4.53 9.12
C ILE A 31 -8.52 -3.53 8.94
N VAL A 32 -8.68 -2.29 9.38
CA VAL A 32 -7.62 -1.26 9.31
C VAL A 32 -6.42 -1.63 10.18
N THR A 33 -6.65 -2.13 11.39
CA THR A 33 -5.57 -2.56 12.30
C THR A 33 -4.78 -3.72 11.70
N ASN A 34 -5.47 -4.73 11.16
CA ASN A 34 -4.83 -5.85 10.46
C ASN A 34 -4.02 -5.40 9.24
N TYR A 35 -4.50 -4.39 8.52
CA TYR A 35 -3.77 -3.82 7.39
C TYR A 35 -2.45 -3.17 7.83
N PHE A 36 -2.39 -2.46 8.97
CA PHE A 36 -1.14 -1.87 9.46
C PHE A 36 -0.08 -2.94 9.71
N GLU A 37 -0.43 -4.02 10.40
CA GLU A 37 0.49 -5.14 10.66
C GLU A 37 0.95 -5.80 9.36
N GLN A 38 0.04 -5.99 8.41
CA GLN A 38 0.35 -6.55 7.11
C GLN A 38 1.28 -5.65 6.30
N ALA A 39 1.05 -4.34 6.30
CA ALA A 39 1.87 -3.36 5.59
C ALA A 39 3.30 -3.35 6.13
N GLU A 40 3.49 -3.25 7.44
CA GLU A 40 4.81 -3.26 8.10
C GLU A 40 5.59 -4.55 7.84
N THR A 41 4.91 -5.70 7.93
CA THR A 41 5.49 -7.01 7.60
C THR A 41 5.90 -7.10 6.14
N THR A 42 5.06 -6.57 5.24
CA THR A 42 5.31 -6.57 3.80
C THR A 42 6.47 -5.64 3.45
N PHE A 43 6.55 -4.45 4.05
CA PHE A 43 7.66 -3.52 3.84
C PHE A 43 9.00 -4.09 4.32
N SER A 44 9.01 -4.75 5.48
CA SER A 44 10.21 -5.44 5.97
C SER A 44 10.66 -6.52 5.00
N SER A 45 9.71 -7.27 4.43
CA SER A 45 9.99 -8.28 3.40
C SER A 45 10.48 -7.66 2.09
N MET A 46 9.93 -6.52 1.68
CA MET A 46 10.37 -5.77 0.50
C MET A 46 11.80 -5.25 0.66
N ASP A 47 12.17 -4.72 1.84
CA ASP A 47 13.55 -4.28 2.11
C ASP A 47 14.53 -5.47 2.00
N ALA A 48 14.15 -6.63 2.55
CA ALA A 48 14.96 -7.84 2.46
C ALA A 48 15.12 -8.32 1.00
N SER A 49 14.01 -8.37 0.24
CA SER A 49 14.05 -8.73 -1.19
C SER A 49 14.83 -7.73 -2.03
N LEU A 50 14.79 -6.43 -1.70
CA LEU A 50 15.57 -5.41 -2.38
C LEU A 50 17.07 -5.60 -2.11
N ALA A 51 17.44 -5.91 -0.86
CA ALA A 51 18.83 -6.20 -0.48
C ALA A 51 19.38 -7.45 -1.18
N SER A 52 18.54 -8.49 -1.36
CA SER A 52 18.89 -9.70 -2.10
C SER A 52 18.69 -9.61 -3.61
N LYS A 53 18.21 -8.45 -4.12
CA LYS A 53 17.87 -8.20 -5.53
C LYS A 53 16.82 -9.15 -6.12
N ASP A 54 15.92 -9.69 -5.29
CA ASP A 54 14.84 -10.57 -5.74
C ASP A 54 13.67 -9.77 -6.32
N LEU A 55 13.77 -9.43 -7.61
CA LEU A 55 12.74 -8.70 -8.36
C LEU A 55 11.39 -9.43 -8.40
N GLN A 56 11.38 -10.77 -8.46
CA GLN A 56 10.13 -11.53 -8.48
C GLN A 56 9.42 -11.51 -7.12
N ALA A 57 10.17 -11.56 -6.01
CA ALA A 57 9.59 -11.35 -4.69
C ALA A 57 9.04 -9.93 -4.55
N LEU A 58 9.78 -8.90 -4.98
CA LEU A 58 9.32 -7.50 -4.97
C LEU A 58 8.02 -7.32 -5.77
N SER A 59 7.92 -7.97 -6.94
CA SER A 59 6.71 -7.98 -7.76
C SER A 59 5.50 -8.58 -7.02
N ARG A 60 5.69 -9.76 -6.40
CA ARG A 60 4.64 -10.46 -5.63
C ARG A 60 4.21 -9.68 -4.39
N LEU A 61 5.16 -9.13 -3.65
CA LEU A 61 4.88 -8.31 -2.46
C LEU A 61 4.14 -7.02 -2.84
N GLY A 62 4.54 -6.38 -3.95
CA GLY A 62 3.84 -5.21 -4.49
C GLY A 62 2.40 -5.53 -4.87
N HIS A 63 2.18 -6.65 -5.57
CA HIS A 63 0.84 -7.11 -5.92
C HIS A 63 -0.03 -7.39 -4.68
N PHE A 64 0.55 -8.05 -3.68
CA PHE A 64 -0.13 -8.37 -2.43
C PHE A 64 -0.59 -7.10 -1.69
N LEU A 65 0.33 -6.17 -1.42
CA LEU A 65 0.00 -4.94 -0.69
C LEU A 65 -0.92 -4.01 -1.49
N LYS A 66 -0.82 -4.01 -2.83
CA LYS A 66 -1.77 -3.32 -3.72
C LYS A 66 -3.22 -3.76 -3.45
N GLY A 67 -3.45 -5.08 -3.34
CA GLY A 67 -4.78 -5.63 -3.12
C GLY A 67 -5.39 -5.14 -1.81
N SER A 68 -4.65 -5.25 -0.72
CA SER A 68 -5.10 -4.81 0.60
C SER A 68 -5.26 -3.29 0.71
N SER A 69 -4.35 -2.52 0.11
CA SER A 69 -4.46 -1.06 0.02
C SER A 69 -5.71 -0.63 -0.74
N ALA A 70 -6.05 -1.34 -1.83
CA ALA A 70 -7.23 -1.04 -2.63
C ALA A 70 -8.53 -1.32 -1.87
N ALA A 71 -8.58 -2.35 -1.03
CA ALA A 71 -9.76 -2.66 -0.21
C ALA A 71 -10.09 -1.58 0.83
N LEU A 72 -9.10 -0.78 1.22
CA LEU A 72 -9.26 0.35 2.16
C LEU A 72 -9.35 1.72 1.47
N GLY A 73 -9.32 1.76 0.14
CA GLY A 73 -9.32 3.02 -0.61
C GLY A 73 -8.01 3.82 -0.54
N LEU A 74 -6.88 3.20 -0.18
CA LEU A 74 -5.58 3.91 -0.02
C LEU A 74 -4.91 4.15 -1.38
N THR A 75 -5.41 5.16 -2.09
CA THR A 75 -5.12 5.38 -3.53
C THR A 75 -3.63 5.54 -3.84
N LYS A 76 -2.89 6.33 -3.05
CA LYS A 76 -1.45 6.56 -3.25
C LYS A 76 -0.66 5.26 -3.05
N VAL A 77 -0.87 4.60 -1.91
CA VAL A 77 -0.19 3.34 -1.57
C VAL A 77 -0.48 2.26 -2.62
N LYS A 78 -1.75 2.13 -3.03
CA LYS A 78 -2.17 1.22 -4.10
C LYS A 78 -1.40 1.49 -5.41
N SER A 79 -1.35 2.75 -5.85
CA SER A 79 -0.67 3.13 -7.10
C SER A 79 0.83 2.84 -7.04
N SER A 80 1.48 3.18 -5.93
CA SER A 80 2.89 2.88 -5.73
C SER A 80 3.14 1.36 -5.68
N CYS A 81 2.27 0.58 -5.06
CA CYS A 81 2.37 -0.88 -5.06
C CYS A 81 2.17 -1.49 -6.47
N GLU A 82 1.33 -0.90 -7.32
CA GLU A 82 1.19 -1.30 -8.72
C GLU A 82 2.48 -1.04 -9.52
N LYS A 83 3.09 0.14 -9.35
CA LYS A 83 4.40 0.44 -9.95
C LYS A 83 5.47 -0.52 -9.46
N MET A 84 5.45 -0.88 -8.17
CA MET A 84 6.36 -1.88 -7.57
C MET A 84 6.22 -3.24 -8.28
N GLN A 85 4.98 -3.68 -8.49
CA GLN A 85 4.67 -4.90 -9.23
C GLN A 85 5.26 -4.85 -10.65
N HIS A 86 5.08 -3.75 -11.37
CA HIS A 86 5.59 -3.61 -12.73
C HIS A 86 7.13 -3.57 -12.78
N TYR A 87 7.77 -2.77 -11.92
CA TYR A 87 9.23 -2.71 -11.85
C TYR A 87 9.84 -4.07 -11.49
N GLY A 88 9.23 -4.82 -10.57
CA GLY A 88 9.66 -6.18 -10.23
C GLY A 88 9.54 -7.18 -11.40
N ASN A 89 8.71 -6.88 -12.40
CA ASN A 89 8.64 -7.63 -13.66
C ASN A 89 9.54 -7.04 -14.76
N MET A 90 10.47 -6.15 -14.39
CA MET A 90 11.34 -5.39 -15.31
C MET A 90 10.54 -4.62 -16.38
N LYS A 91 9.39 -4.08 -16.00
CA LYS A 91 8.56 -3.19 -16.82
C LYS A 91 8.66 -1.76 -16.34
N ASP A 92 8.27 -0.80 -17.17
CA ASP A 92 8.10 0.59 -16.74
C ASP A 92 6.88 0.75 -15.79
N GLU A 93 6.57 1.99 -15.40
CA GLU A 93 5.51 2.27 -14.43
C GLU A 93 4.11 1.97 -14.95
N HIS A 94 3.94 1.79 -16.26
CA HIS A 94 2.69 1.45 -16.93
C HIS A 94 2.60 -0.05 -17.25
N GLY A 95 3.58 -0.85 -16.80
CA GLY A 95 3.63 -2.28 -17.11
C GLY A 95 4.09 -2.58 -18.55
N SER A 96 4.60 -1.58 -19.27
CA SER A 96 5.10 -1.71 -20.64
C SER A 96 6.62 -1.68 -20.71
N GLY A 97 7.16 -1.79 -21.93
CA GLY A 97 8.59 -1.72 -22.17
C GLY A 97 9.40 -2.84 -21.53
N SER A 98 10.71 -2.59 -21.38
CA SER A 98 11.66 -3.47 -20.70
C SER A 98 12.70 -2.61 -20.01
N LEU A 99 12.88 -2.81 -18.71
CA LEU A 99 13.97 -2.24 -17.93
C LEU A 99 15.13 -3.24 -17.83
N SER A 100 16.34 -2.74 -17.60
CA SER A 100 17.41 -3.58 -17.07
C SER A 100 17.15 -3.87 -15.59
N GLU A 101 17.77 -4.93 -15.07
CA GLU A 101 17.68 -5.28 -13.65
C GLU A 101 18.14 -4.12 -12.74
N ASP A 102 19.27 -3.48 -13.05
CA ASP A 102 19.79 -2.35 -12.27
C ASP A 102 18.84 -1.14 -12.27
N GLU A 103 18.20 -0.84 -13.41
CA GLU A 103 17.24 0.25 -13.52
C GLU A 103 15.96 -0.07 -12.71
N ALA A 104 15.46 -1.30 -12.80
CA ALA A 104 14.33 -1.76 -12.01
C ALA A 104 14.61 -1.65 -10.50
N LEU A 105 15.76 -2.15 -10.03
CA LEU A 105 16.16 -2.09 -8.62
C LEU A 105 16.29 -0.64 -8.13
N LYS A 106 16.87 0.26 -8.93
CA LYS A 106 17.00 1.68 -8.57
C LYS A 106 15.65 2.37 -8.44
N ARG A 107 14.72 2.09 -9.36
CA ARG A 107 13.35 2.62 -9.31
C ARG A 107 12.59 2.07 -8.12
N ILE A 108 12.68 0.77 -7.86
CA ILE A 108 12.10 0.13 -6.68
C ILE A 108 12.62 0.73 -5.39
N ALA A 109 13.94 0.94 -5.26
CA ALA A 109 14.52 1.51 -4.04
C ALA A 109 14.00 2.93 -3.75
N THR A 110 13.75 3.72 -4.79
CA THR A 110 13.17 5.06 -4.67
C THR A 110 11.68 4.98 -4.32
N LEU A 111 10.95 4.13 -5.05
CA LEU A 111 9.52 3.94 -4.88
C LEU A 111 9.17 3.37 -3.51
N LEU A 112 9.94 2.40 -2.99
CA LEU A 112 9.68 1.80 -1.67
C LEU A 112 9.74 2.84 -0.55
N LYS A 113 10.66 3.79 -0.63
CA LYS A 113 10.73 4.92 0.33
C LYS A 113 9.49 5.80 0.21
N GLN A 114 9.06 6.10 -1.01
CA GLN A 114 7.85 6.87 -1.26
C GLN A 114 6.60 6.14 -0.73
N THR A 115 6.44 4.84 -1.03
CA THR A 115 5.31 4.03 -0.57
C THR A 115 5.21 4.02 0.96
N LYS A 116 6.34 3.95 1.67
CA LYS A 116 6.39 4.02 3.14
C LYS A 116 5.92 5.38 3.66
N THR A 117 6.32 6.48 3.02
CA THR A 117 5.81 7.82 3.37
C THR A 117 4.30 7.93 3.14
N GLU A 118 3.82 7.49 1.97
CA GLU A 118 2.39 7.49 1.63
C GLU A 118 1.59 6.61 2.58
N TYR A 119 2.15 5.48 3.01
CA TYR A 119 1.57 4.62 4.03
C TYR A 119 1.45 5.35 5.37
N HIS A 120 2.50 6.02 5.86
CA HIS A 120 2.43 6.74 7.14
C HIS A 120 1.44 7.92 7.10
N GLU A 121 1.28 8.57 5.94
CA GLU A 121 0.23 9.58 5.75
C GLU A 121 -1.17 8.96 5.91
N ALA A 122 -1.41 7.80 5.28
CA ALA A 122 -2.66 7.06 5.38
C ALA A 122 -2.90 6.49 6.79
N GLU A 123 -1.87 5.91 7.41
CA GLU A 123 -1.90 5.40 8.78
C GLU A 123 -2.29 6.50 9.76
N LYS A 124 -1.65 7.67 9.66
CA LYS A 124 -1.98 8.82 10.50
C LYS A 124 -3.44 9.25 10.32
N TYR A 125 -3.90 9.38 9.07
CA TYR A 125 -5.29 9.74 8.79
C TYR A 125 -6.29 8.75 9.40
N LEU A 126 -6.05 7.44 9.21
CA LEU A 126 -6.92 6.39 9.73
C LEU A 126 -6.90 6.34 11.27
N LYS A 127 -5.72 6.51 11.88
CA LYS A 127 -5.62 6.60 13.35
C LYS A 127 -6.40 7.78 13.90
N GLU A 128 -6.29 8.95 13.28
CA GLU A 128 -7.09 10.14 13.64
C GLU A 128 -8.59 9.87 13.45
N PHE A 129 -8.99 9.20 12.37
CA PHE A 129 -10.39 8.86 12.09
C PHE A 129 -11.01 7.93 13.14
N TYR A 130 -10.27 6.92 13.61
CA TYR A 130 -10.74 5.96 14.62
C TYR A 130 -10.39 6.35 16.07
N GLY A 131 -9.72 7.48 16.29
CA GLY A 131 -9.26 7.88 17.62
C GLY A 131 -8.22 6.95 18.24
N MET A 132 -7.39 6.31 17.40
CA MET A 132 -6.30 5.43 17.82
C MET A 132 -5.06 6.23 18.25
N PRO A 133 -4.22 5.67 19.15
CA PRO A 133 -2.94 6.26 19.54
C PRO A 133 -1.86 6.25 18.45
#